data_AF-A0A8S1QJP5-F1
#
_entry.id   AF-A0A8S1QJP5-F1
#
_cell.length_a   1.000
_cell.length_b   1.000
_cell.length_c   1.000
_cell.angle_alpha   90.00
_cell.angle_beta   90.00
_cell.angle_gamma   90.00
#
_symmetry.space_group_name_H-M   'P 1'
#
loop_
_entity.id
_entity.type
_entity.pdbx_description
1 polymer ?
#
loop_
_entity_poly.entity_id
_entity_poly.type
_entity_poly.pdbx_seq_one_letter_code
_entity_poly.pdbx_strand_id
1 'polypeptide(L)'
;MTFLWANIEFEYNSITMRYINDWIWYHYSILAIFPLWIIGLYRIYLHIFDYQKHLQIKQQKFMNAIVFTLTIYAPFYYLFDAIISIYEGTYLTECRFPYFFHHMIAIVVQPFLLSRYVLNWWDIMVCSTHAIFVKYPRNAIIPYIYVSSIFIFNLSLYVDRSSWNNRFVGKYFPVIYYSFFVIFITKDCDSSLPYLAE
;
A
#
# COMPACT_ATOMS: atom_id res chain seq x y z
N MET A 1 -35.90 -1.77 -11.52
CA MET A 1 -34.43 -1.71 -11.73
C MET A 1 -33.88 -3.06 -11.29
N THR A 2 -33.96 -4.04 -12.19
CA THR A 2 -33.55 -5.42 -11.95
C THR A 2 -32.06 -5.52 -12.16
N PHE A 3 -31.33 -5.88 -11.10
CA PHE A 3 -29.90 -6.15 -11.15
C PHE A 3 -29.62 -7.32 -12.10
N LEU A 4 -28.98 -7.03 -13.23
CA LEU A 4 -28.53 -7.97 -14.26
C LEU A 4 -27.29 -8.75 -13.79
N TRP A 5 -27.42 -9.57 -12.74
CA TRP A 5 -26.37 -10.52 -12.31
C TRP A 5 -26.77 -11.98 -12.47
N ALA A 6 -27.91 -12.27 -13.10
CA ALA A 6 -28.51 -13.61 -13.01
C ALA A 6 -28.00 -14.65 -14.03
N ASN A 7 -27.16 -14.32 -15.02
CA ASN A 7 -26.73 -15.29 -16.04
C ASN A 7 -25.27 -15.11 -16.50
N ILE A 8 -24.34 -14.83 -15.59
CA ILE A 8 -22.91 -15.05 -15.89
C ILE A 8 -22.58 -16.45 -15.37
N GLU A 9 -22.41 -17.41 -16.27
CA GLU A 9 -21.76 -18.66 -15.93
C GLU A 9 -20.37 -18.30 -15.38
N PHE A 10 -20.20 -18.48 -14.07
CA PHE A 10 -18.95 -18.23 -13.36
C PHE A 10 -17.93 -19.30 -13.76
N GLU A 11 -17.40 -19.25 -14.98
CA GLU A 11 -16.08 -19.82 -15.23
C GLU A 11 -15.10 -18.98 -14.42
N TYR A 12 -14.66 -19.51 -13.27
CA TYR A 12 -13.59 -18.98 -12.44
C TYR A 12 -12.27 -19.00 -13.23
N ASN A 13 -12.14 -18.13 -14.22
CA ASN A 13 -10.87 -17.88 -14.88
C ASN A 13 -10.09 -16.83 -14.06
N SER A 14 -8.77 -16.98 -14.04
CA SER A 14 -7.79 -16.09 -13.40
C SER A 14 -8.06 -14.59 -13.64
N ILE A 15 -8.50 -14.23 -14.85
CA ILE A 15 -8.86 -12.87 -15.25
C ILE A 15 -10.01 -12.31 -14.40
N THR A 16 -11.07 -13.08 -14.20
CA THR A 16 -12.24 -12.66 -13.39
C THR A 16 -11.85 -12.48 -11.93
N MET A 17 -11.03 -13.39 -11.39
CA MET A 17 -10.53 -13.28 -10.02
C MET A 17 -9.67 -12.03 -9.82
N ARG A 18 -8.80 -11.74 -10.78
CA ARG A 18 -7.95 -10.54 -10.80
C ARG A 18 -8.79 -9.27 -10.83
N TYR A 19 -9.75 -9.20 -11.74
CA TYR A 19 -10.66 -8.06 -11.87
C TYR A 19 -11.39 -7.79 -10.55
N ILE A 20 -11.95 -8.83 -9.91
CA ILE A 20 -12.65 -8.68 -8.62
C ILE A 20 -11.69 -8.20 -7.53
N ASN A 21 -10.49 -8.79 -7.43
CA ASN A 21 -9.49 -8.40 -6.44
C ASN A 21 -9.07 -6.92 -6.62
N ASP A 22 -8.83 -6.50 -7.86
CA ASP A 22 -8.50 -5.11 -8.21
C ASP A 22 -9.67 -4.15 -7.94
N TRP A 23 -10.90 -4.55 -8.23
CA TRP A 23 -12.10 -3.76 -7.94
C TRP A 23 -12.27 -3.51 -6.44
N ILE A 24 -12.14 -4.56 -5.61
CA ILE A 24 -12.24 -4.42 -4.15
C ILE A 24 -11.11 -3.51 -3.66
N TRP A 25 -9.87 -3.73 -4.12
CA TRP A 25 -8.71 -2.95 -3.74
C TRP A 25 -8.83 -1.47 -4.08
N TYR A 26 -9.34 -1.15 -5.27
CA TYR A 26 -9.58 0.22 -5.71
C TYR A 26 -10.60 0.93 -4.81
N HIS A 27 -11.77 0.33 -4.59
CA HIS A 27 -12.82 0.95 -3.76
C HIS A 27 -12.40 1.06 -2.30
N TYR A 28 -11.73 0.04 -1.77
CA TYR A 28 -11.17 0.06 -0.42
C TYR A 28 -10.12 1.17 -0.27
N SER A 29 -9.24 1.35 -1.26
CA SER A 29 -8.26 2.42 -1.28
C SER A 29 -8.91 3.80 -1.27
N ILE A 30 -9.94 4.03 -2.10
CA ILE A 30 -10.67 5.31 -2.12
C ILE A 30 -11.25 5.67 -0.76
N LEU A 31 -11.87 4.70 -0.09
CA LEU A 31 -12.44 4.90 1.26
C LEU A 31 -11.36 5.25 2.29
N ALA A 32 -10.14 4.75 2.10
CA ALA A 32 -9.02 5.00 2.99
C ALA A 32 -8.37 6.39 2.80
N ILE A 33 -8.50 7.04 1.63
CA ILE A 33 -7.80 8.31 1.33
C ILE A 33 -8.07 9.37 2.39
N PHE A 34 -9.33 9.81 2.54
CA PHE A 34 -9.67 10.94 3.41
C PHE A 34 -9.40 10.67 4.89
N PRO A 35 -9.84 9.52 5.48
CA PRO A 35 -9.59 9.26 6.88
C PRO A 35 -8.09 9.16 7.20
N LEU A 36 -7.30 8.50 6.34
CA LEU A 36 -5.86 8.40 6.55
C LEU A 36 -5.17 9.77 6.41
N TRP A 37 -5.57 10.61 5.45
CA TRP A 37 -5.03 11.96 5.32
C TRP A 37 -5.31 12.82 6.55
N ILE A 38 -6.55 12.81 7.05
CA ILE A 38 -6.96 13.58 8.24
C ILE A 38 -6.17 13.11 9.46
N ILE A 39 -6.10 11.79 9.69
CA ILE A 39 -5.34 11.21 10.80
C ILE A 39 -3.84 11.53 10.69
N GLY A 40 -3.28 11.45 9.48
CA GLY A 40 -1.88 11.76 9.20
C GLY A 40 -1.54 13.22 9.51
N LEU A 41 -2.33 14.16 8.97
CA LEU A 41 -2.20 15.59 9.26
C LEU A 41 -2.38 15.91 10.74
N TYR A 42 -3.36 15.29 11.39
CA TYR A 42 -3.57 15.47 12.82
C TYR A 42 -2.37 14.99 13.64
N ARG A 43 -1.76 13.86 13.27
CA ARG A 43 -0.54 13.39 13.94
C ARG A 43 0.67 14.27 13.66
N ILE A 44 0.79 14.84 12.46
CA ILE A 44 1.82 15.86 12.16
C ILE A 44 1.63 17.06 13.09
N TYR A 45 0.39 17.57 13.20
CA TYR A 45 0.07 18.68 14.09
C TYR A 45 0.45 18.37 15.54
N LEU A 46 0.06 17.21 16.07
CA LEU A 46 0.44 16.80 17.43
C LEU A 46 1.97 16.67 17.59
N HIS A 47 2.66 16.14 16.58
CA HIS A 47 4.11 15.97 16.64
C HIS A 47 4.86 17.31 16.70
N ILE A 48 4.39 18.33 15.96
CA ILE A 48 5.04 19.64 15.87
C ILE A 48 4.62 20.58 17.00
N PHE A 49 3.33 20.65 17.31
CA PHE A 49 2.75 21.71 18.14
C PHE A 49 2.26 21.25 19.52
N ASP A 50 1.97 19.96 19.72
CA ASP A 50 1.41 19.44 20.97
C ASP A 50 1.95 18.05 21.31
N TYR A 51 3.27 17.98 21.51
CA TYR A 51 3.98 16.74 21.76
C TYR A 51 3.50 16.02 23.04
N GLN A 52 2.98 16.76 24.04
CA GLN A 52 2.42 16.14 25.24
C GLN A 52 1.13 15.35 24.94
N LYS A 53 0.25 15.86 24.07
CA LYS A 53 -0.88 15.06 23.57
C LYS A 53 -0.45 13.92 22.66
N HIS A 54 0.65 14.07 21.93
CA HIS A 54 1.23 12.95 21.18
C HIS A 54 1.59 11.76 22.10
N LEU A 55 1.97 11.99 23.35
CA LEU A 55 2.26 10.92 24.31
C LEU A 55 1.00 10.23 24.90
N GLN A 56 -0.22 10.71 24.61
CA GLN A 56 -1.44 10.15 25.19
C GLN A 56 -1.85 8.81 24.55
N ILE A 57 -1.54 7.72 25.25
CA ILE A 57 -1.73 6.32 24.80
C ILE A 57 -3.17 5.97 24.40
N LYS A 58 -4.20 6.52 25.07
CA LYS A 58 -5.60 6.12 24.82
C LYS A 58 -6.13 6.66 23.49
N GLN A 59 -5.87 7.93 23.18
CA GLN A 59 -6.27 8.55 21.91
C GLN A 59 -5.51 7.92 20.73
N GLN A 60 -4.21 7.66 20.93
CA GLN A 60 -3.35 6.92 20.00
C GLN A 60 -3.95 5.56 19.60
N LYS A 61 -4.44 4.76 20.56
CA LYS A 61 -5.05 3.45 20.29
C LYS A 61 -6.27 3.51 19.37
N PHE A 62 -7.18 4.45 19.60
CA PHE A 62 -8.39 4.58 18.78
C PHE A 62 -8.05 4.94 17.33
N MET A 63 -7.17 5.93 17.14
CA MET A 63 -6.70 6.33 15.81
C MET A 63 -5.96 5.17 15.12
N ASN A 64 -5.15 4.41 15.85
CA ASN A 64 -4.46 3.24 15.30
C ASN A 64 -5.43 2.14 14.87
N ALA A 65 -6.52 1.92 15.62
CA ALA A 65 -7.56 0.95 15.24
C ALA A 65 -8.26 1.34 13.92
N ILE A 66 -8.49 2.64 13.70
CA ILE A 66 -9.02 3.14 12.42
C ILE A 66 -8.01 2.89 11.30
N VAL A 67 -6.75 3.30 11.48
CA VAL A 67 -5.70 3.11 10.47
C VAL A 67 -5.55 1.63 10.13
N PHE A 68 -5.52 0.76 11.13
CA PHE A 68 -5.43 -0.69 10.96
C PHE A 68 -6.61 -1.23 10.15
N THR A 69 -7.84 -0.85 10.50
CA THR A 69 -9.05 -1.25 9.76
C THR A 69 -9.04 -0.80 8.30
N LEU A 70 -8.41 0.34 8.00
CA LEU A 70 -8.29 0.91 6.66
C LEU A 70 -7.06 0.42 5.88
N THR A 71 -6.20 -0.39 6.48
CA THR A 71 -4.96 -0.88 5.85
C THR A 71 -4.84 -2.39 5.88
N ILE A 72 -5.61 -3.09 6.71
CA ILE A 72 -5.51 -4.55 6.88
C ILE A 72 -5.83 -5.33 5.61
N TYR A 73 -6.62 -4.79 4.69
CA TYR A 73 -6.90 -5.49 3.43
C TYR A 73 -5.67 -5.56 2.50
N ALA A 74 -4.71 -4.64 2.63
CA ALA A 74 -3.52 -4.58 1.77
C ALA A 74 -2.72 -5.90 1.68
N PRO A 75 -2.32 -6.55 2.79
CA PRO A 75 -1.62 -7.83 2.72
C PRO A 75 -2.44 -8.94 2.06
N PHE A 76 -3.78 -8.91 2.19
CA PHE A 76 -4.64 -9.89 1.50
C PHE A 76 -4.68 -9.62 0.00
N TYR A 77 -4.86 -8.37 -0.42
CA TYR A 77 -4.81 -7.99 -1.83
C TYR A 77 -3.51 -8.46 -2.50
N TYR A 78 -2.37 -8.16 -1.87
CA TYR A 78 -1.05 -8.57 -2.37
C TYR A 78 -0.90 -10.09 -2.45
N LEU A 79 -1.40 -10.82 -1.45
CA LEU A 79 -1.37 -12.29 -1.44
C LEU A 79 -2.21 -12.87 -2.59
N PHE A 80 -3.43 -12.38 -2.79
CA PHE A 80 -4.29 -12.85 -3.87
C PHE A 80 -3.70 -12.52 -5.24
N ASP A 81 -3.19 -11.30 -5.43
CA ASP A 81 -2.55 -10.89 -6.68
C ASP A 81 -1.30 -11.73 -7.01
N ALA A 82 -0.49 -12.06 -5.99
CA ALA A 82 0.66 -12.93 -6.15
C ALA A 82 0.25 -14.36 -6.54
N ILE A 83 -0.79 -14.93 -5.90
CA ILE A 83 -1.32 -16.27 -6.24
C ILE A 83 -1.82 -16.30 -7.68
N ILE A 84 -2.60 -15.29 -8.11
CA ILE A 84 -3.11 -15.21 -9.47
C ILE A 84 -1.95 -15.10 -10.47
N SER A 85 -0.94 -14.28 -10.17
CA SER A 85 0.22 -14.11 -11.06
C SER A 85 1.08 -15.38 -11.18
N ILE A 86 1.16 -16.20 -10.12
CA ILE A 86 1.80 -17.53 -10.16
C ILE A 86 0.96 -18.49 -11.02
N TYR A 87 -0.35 -18.52 -10.81
CA TYR A 87 -1.26 -19.38 -11.54
C TYR A 87 -1.29 -19.07 -13.05
N GLU A 88 -1.27 -17.80 -13.42
CA GLU A 88 -1.17 -17.34 -14.81
C GLU A 88 0.23 -17.55 -15.43
N GLY A 89 1.25 -17.85 -14.62
CA GLY A 89 2.65 -17.91 -15.06
C GLY A 89 3.25 -16.56 -15.45
N THR A 90 2.60 -15.45 -15.09
CA THR A 90 2.98 -14.09 -15.51
C THR A 90 3.96 -13.40 -14.56
N TYR A 91 4.19 -13.96 -13.37
CA TYR A 91 4.98 -13.34 -12.29
C TYR A 91 6.45 -13.04 -12.62
N LEU A 92 7.05 -13.68 -13.64
CA LEU A 92 8.42 -13.39 -14.13
C LEU A 92 8.45 -12.51 -15.38
N THR A 93 7.30 -12.09 -15.90
CA THR A 93 7.26 -11.20 -17.07
C THR A 93 7.80 -9.82 -16.68
N GLU A 94 8.43 -9.15 -17.63
CA GLU A 94 9.18 -7.91 -17.40
C GLU A 94 8.36 -6.82 -16.66
N CYS A 95 7.11 -6.62 -17.05
CA CYS A 95 6.25 -5.62 -16.40
C CYS A 95 5.54 -6.10 -15.14
N ARG A 96 5.42 -7.42 -14.91
CA ARG A 96 4.75 -7.96 -13.70
C ARG A 96 5.72 -8.28 -12.58
N PHE A 97 6.95 -8.67 -12.89
CA PHE A 97 7.93 -9.06 -11.89
C PHE A 97 8.16 -7.98 -10.82
N PRO A 98 8.26 -6.69 -11.16
CA PRO A 98 8.36 -5.64 -10.15
C PRO A 98 7.16 -5.56 -9.20
N TYR A 99 5.93 -5.67 -9.71
CA TYR A 99 4.71 -5.70 -8.90
C TYR A 99 4.67 -6.95 -8.01
N PHE A 100 4.90 -8.12 -8.61
CA PHE A 100 4.90 -9.39 -7.90
C PHE A 100 5.91 -9.38 -6.75
N PHE A 101 7.14 -8.94 -7.01
CA PHE A 101 8.17 -8.89 -5.98
C PHE A 101 7.86 -7.85 -4.90
N HIS A 102 7.32 -6.69 -5.29
CA HIS A 102 6.81 -5.70 -4.33
C HIS A 102 5.73 -6.31 -3.42
N HIS A 103 4.75 -7.03 -4.00
CA HIS A 103 3.68 -7.70 -3.27
C HIS A 103 4.22 -8.76 -2.31
N MET A 104 5.16 -9.61 -2.75
CA MET A 104 5.79 -10.63 -1.89
C MET A 104 6.44 -10.02 -0.65
N ILE A 105 7.10 -8.88 -0.79
CA ILE A 105 7.74 -8.21 0.35
C ILE A 105 6.71 -7.48 1.20
N ALA A 106 5.75 -6.82 0.58
CA ALA A 106 4.69 -6.12 1.30
C ALA A 106 3.88 -7.08 2.19
N ILE A 107 3.60 -8.30 1.72
CA ILE A 107 2.96 -9.38 2.50
C ILE A 107 3.75 -9.68 3.77
N VAL A 108 5.09 -9.69 3.71
CA VAL A 108 5.94 -9.98 4.88
C VAL A 108 6.05 -8.75 5.78
N VAL A 109 6.32 -7.58 5.20
CA VAL A 109 6.69 -6.36 5.94
C VAL A 109 5.48 -5.66 6.57
N GLN A 110 4.34 -5.60 5.88
CA GLN A 110 3.17 -4.86 6.36
C GLN A 110 2.62 -5.41 7.68
N PRO A 111 2.48 -6.73 7.90
CA PRO A 111 2.07 -7.26 9.20
C PRO A 111 3.00 -6.81 10.35
N PHE A 112 4.32 -6.75 10.12
CA PHE A 112 5.25 -6.23 11.13
C PHE A 112 5.04 -4.74 11.40
N LEU A 113 4.80 -3.93 10.35
CA LEU A 113 4.50 -2.51 10.52
C LEU A 113 3.18 -2.28 11.27
N LEU A 114 2.13 -3.04 10.91
CA LEU A 114 0.82 -2.97 11.55
C LEU A 114 0.83 -3.50 13.00
N SER A 115 1.79 -4.36 13.35
CA SER A 115 1.98 -4.83 14.73
C SER A 115 2.61 -3.79 15.67
N ARG A 116 3.07 -2.65 15.14
CA ARG A 116 3.61 -1.56 15.97
C ARG A 116 2.49 -0.97 16.84
N TYR A 117 2.78 -0.80 18.12
CA TYR A 117 1.84 -0.23 19.10
C TYR A 117 1.39 1.20 18.75
N VAL A 118 2.30 1.97 18.14
CA VAL A 118 2.06 3.34 17.67
C VAL A 118 2.58 3.46 16.25
N LEU A 119 1.67 3.75 15.32
CA LEU A 119 2.02 4.17 13.97
C LEU A 119 2.41 5.64 13.98
N ASN A 120 3.55 5.96 13.39
CA ASN A 120 3.97 7.33 13.19
C ASN A 120 3.14 7.97 12.08
N TRP A 121 3.13 9.31 12.04
CA TRP A 121 2.42 10.03 10.99
C TRP A 121 2.94 9.67 9.60
N TRP A 122 4.25 9.39 9.46
CA TRP A 122 4.86 8.94 8.22
C TRP A 122 4.28 7.62 7.71
N ASP A 123 4.05 6.63 8.59
CA ASP A 123 3.42 5.35 8.22
C ASP A 123 2.05 5.59 7.57
N ILE A 124 1.27 6.51 8.16
CA ILE A 124 -0.09 6.84 7.72
C ILE A 124 -0.07 7.63 6.41
N MET A 125 0.85 8.59 6.26
CA MET A 125 0.99 9.37 5.04
C MET A 125 1.45 8.51 3.86
N VAL A 126 2.31 7.51 4.07
CA VAL A 126 2.66 6.53 3.02
C VAL A 126 1.43 5.73 2.59
N CYS A 127 0.65 5.19 3.53
CA CYS A 127 -0.60 4.48 3.20
C CYS A 127 -1.60 5.38 2.45
N SER A 128 -1.72 6.62 2.87
CA SER A 128 -2.64 7.58 2.25
C SER A 128 -2.20 8.00 0.85
N THR A 129 -0.90 8.25 0.64
CA THR A 129 -0.34 8.54 -0.68
C THR A 129 -0.42 7.34 -1.61
N HIS A 130 -0.26 6.12 -1.11
CA HIS A 130 -0.52 4.90 -1.87
C HIS A 130 -1.97 4.82 -2.35
N ALA A 131 -2.94 5.08 -1.47
CA ALA A 131 -4.35 5.07 -1.84
C ALA A 131 -4.69 6.12 -2.92
N ILE A 132 -4.02 7.28 -2.90
CA ILE A 132 -4.11 8.29 -3.97
C ILE A 132 -3.50 7.78 -5.27
N PHE A 133 -2.35 7.11 -5.21
CA PHE A 133 -1.72 6.48 -6.37
C PHE A 133 -2.62 5.43 -7.02
N VAL A 134 -3.25 4.56 -6.22
CA VAL A 134 -4.23 3.57 -6.71
C VAL A 134 -5.41 4.24 -7.42
N LYS A 135 -5.86 5.39 -6.93
CA LYS A 135 -6.97 6.14 -7.55
C LYS A 135 -6.56 6.83 -8.86
N TYR A 136 -5.33 7.32 -8.94
CA TYR A 136 -4.83 8.12 -10.06
C TYR A 136 -3.51 7.58 -10.63
N PRO A 137 -3.47 6.32 -11.08
CA PRO A 137 -2.22 5.66 -11.46
C PRO A 137 -1.58 6.28 -12.72
N ARG A 138 -2.41 6.85 -13.62
CA ARG A 138 -1.97 7.48 -14.87
C ARG A 138 -1.55 8.95 -14.71
N ASN A 139 -1.68 9.54 -13.53
CA ASN A 139 -1.20 10.90 -13.31
C ASN A 139 0.33 10.89 -13.26
N ALA A 140 0.99 11.71 -14.08
CA ALA A 140 2.45 11.70 -14.17
C ALA A 140 3.16 12.03 -12.86
N ILE A 141 2.56 12.79 -11.94
CA ILE A 141 3.23 13.31 -10.72
C ILE A 141 3.04 12.37 -9.52
N ILE A 142 1.86 11.76 -9.40
CA ILE A 142 1.47 10.97 -8.22
C ILE A 142 2.41 9.78 -7.93
N PRO A 143 2.87 8.99 -8.93
CA PRO A 143 3.86 7.93 -8.72
C PRO A 143 5.15 8.46 -8.08
N TYR A 144 5.67 9.61 -8.53
CA TYR A 144 6.87 10.22 -7.95
C TYR A 144 6.64 10.66 -6.50
N ILE A 145 5.48 11.23 -6.18
CA ILE A 145 5.12 11.60 -4.80
C ILE A 145 5.08 10.35 -3.91
N TYR A 146 4.44 9.29 -4.38
CA TYR A 146 4.33 8.04 -3.62
C TYR A 146 5.70 7.38 -3.40
N VAL A 147 6.53 7.28 -4.43
CA VAL A 147 7.88 6.70 -4.31
C VAL A 147 8.76 7.56 -3.39
N SER A 148 8.62 8.89 -3.45
CA SER A 148 9.33 9.80 -2.56
C SER A 148 8.87 9.66 -1.11
N SER A 149 7.57 9.45 -0.85
CA SER A 149 7.07 9.23 0.51
C SER A 149 7.64 7.94 1.11
N ILE A 150 7.78 6.89 0.29
CA ILE A 150 8.45 5.64 0.67
C ILE A 150 9.94 5.84 0.92
N PHE A 151 10.62 6.67 0.13
CA PHE A 151 12.03 6.99 0.38
C PHE A 151 12.24 7.57 1.76
N ILE A 152 11.48 8.62 2.05
CA ILE A 152 11.59 9.37 3.29
C ILE A 152 11.24 8.46 4.47
N PHE A 153 10.20 7.63 4.31
CA PHE A 153 9.84 6.62 5.30
C PHE A 153 10.99 5.64 5.58
N ASN A 154 11.60 5.08 4.55
CA ASN A 154 12.72 4.15 4.71
C ASN A 154 13.94 4.79 5.36
N LEU A 155 14.27 6.02 4.96
CA LEU A 155 15.36 6.79 5.57
C LEU A 155 15.07 7.02 7.05
N SER A 156 13.81 7.34 7.41
CA SER A 156 13.41 7.52 8.81
C SER A 156 13.61 6.25 9.64
N LEU A 157 13.29 5.07 9.09
CA LEU A 157 13.49 3.78 9.76
C LEU A 157 14.96 3.36 9.84
N TYR A 158 15.77 3.73 8.86
CA TYR A 158 17.21 3.46 8.87
C TYR A 158 17.92 4.26 9.98
N VAL A 159 17.50 5.52 10.17
CA VAL A 159 18.01 6.41 11.23
C VAL A 159 17.47 6.00 12.59
N ASP A 160 16.18 5.68 12.70
CA ASP A 160 15.54 5.24 13.95
C ASP A 160 15.75 3.74 14.23
N ARG A 161 16.87 3.42 14.89
CA ARG A 161 17.25 2.04 15.25
C ARG A 161 16.65 1.53 16.56
N SER A 162 15.68 2.25 17.14
CA SER A 162 15.11 1.97 18.46
C SER A 162 14.51 0.56 18.58
N SER A 163 13.94 0.01 17.51
CA SER A 163 13.37 -1.34 17.49
C SER A 163 14.03 -2.25 16.44
N TRP A 164 13.99 -3.57 16.68
CA TRP A 164 14.49 -4.56 15.72
C TRP A 164 13.69 -4.55 14.41
N ASN A 165 12.37 -4.30 14.50
CA ASN A 165 11.48 -4.11 13.35
C ASN A 165 12.00 -2.99 12.44
N ASN A 166 12.36 -1.83 13.02
CA ASN A 166 12.88 -0.70 12.25
C ASN A 166 14.22 -1.02 11.61
N ARG A 167 15.11 -1.72 12.34
CA ARG A 167 16.41 -2.16 11.82
C ARG A 167 16.29 -3.12 10.63
N PHE A 168 15.34 -4.05 10.66
CA PHE A 168 15.11 -4.97 9.55
C PHE A 168 14.54 -4.26 8.33
N VAL A 169 13.44 -3.51 8.51
CA VAL A 169 12.76 -2.81 7.42
C VAL A 169 13.67 -1.74 6.81
N GLY A 170 14.27 -0.86 7.63
CA GLY A 170 15.12 0.24 7.16
C GLY A 170 16.42 -0.19 6.48
N LYS A 171 16.92 -1.41 6.73
CA LYS A 171 18.17 -1.90 6.11
C LYS A 171 17.97 -2.49 4.72
N TYR A 172 16.91 -3.27 4.52
CA TYR A 172 16.74 -4.07 3.30
C TYR A 172 15.67 -3.51 2.35
N PHE A 173 14.62 -2.89 2.89
CA PHE A 173 13.50 -2.41 2.09
C PHE A 173 13.83 -1.25 1.13
N PRO A 174 14.69 -0.25 1.46
CA PRO A 174 15.01 0.81 0.50
C PRO A 174 15.74 0.28 -0.73
N VAL A 175 16.79 -0.53 -0.56
CA VAL A 175 17.58 -1.09 -1.69
C VAL A 175 16.68 -1.85 -2.66
N ILE A 176 15.77 -2.63 -2.10
CA ILE A 176 14.83 -3.40 -2.87
C ILE A 176 13.86 -2.49 -3.64
N TYR A 177 13.24 -1.52 -2.97
CA TYR A 177 12.24 -0.65 -3.58
C TYR A 177 12.84 0.21 -4.72
N TYR A 178 14.08 0.69 -4.56
CA TYR A 178 14.77 1.46 -5.61
C TYR A 178 15.13 0.62 -6.83
N SER A 179 15.51 -0.64 -6.63
CA SER A 179 15.80 -1.52 -7.77
C SER A 179 14.58 -1.72 -8.69
N PHE A 180 13.36 -1.69 -8.14
CA PHE A 180 12.12 -1.78 -8.93
C PHE A 180 11.68 -0.45 -9.54
N PHE A 181 11.89 0.67 -8.85
CA PHE A 181 11.58 1.99 -9.41
C PHE A 181 12.41 2.27 -10.68
N VAL A 182 13.67 1.84 -10.70
CA VAL A 182 14.51 1.91 -11.90
C VAL A 182 13.90 1.07 -13.04
N ILE A 183 13.47 -0.15 -12.76
CA ILE A 183 12.84 -1.02 -13.78
C ILE A 183 11.55 -0.38 -14.31
N PHE A 184 10.69 0.14 -13.43
CA PHE A 184 9.45 0.80 -13.79
C PHE A 184 9.62 2.00 -14.71
N ILE A 185 10.57 2.89 -14.40
CA ILE A 185 10.83 4.08 -15.21
C ILE A 185 11.43 3.73 -16.57
N THR A 186 12.18 2.65 -16.68
CA THR A 186 12.92 2.31 -17.91
C THR A 186 12.11 1.59 -18.98
N LYS A 187 10.91 1.08 -18.67
CA LYS A 187 10.23 0.08 -19.50
C LYS A 187 8.79 0.42 -19.93
N ASP A 188 8.30 1.64 -19.68
CA ASP A 188 6.94 2.10 -20.06
C ASP A 188 5.83 1.09 -19.69
N CYS A 189 5.96 0.41 -18.54
CA CYS A 189 4.94 -0.51 -18.07
C CYS A 189 3.73 0.27 -17.53
N ASP A 190 2.51 -0.07 -17.97
CA ASP A 190 1.28 0.52 -17.40
C ASP A 190 1.13 0.09 -15.94
N SER A 191 1.06 1.08 -15.06
CA SER A 191 0.90 0.90 -13.62
C SER A 191 -0.53 0.94 -13.13
N SER A 192 -1.49 1.09 -14.04
CA SER A 192 -2.90 1.01 -13.70
C SER A 192 -3.27 -0.41 -13.27
N LEU A 193 -4.19 -0.51 -12.32
CA LEU A 193 -4.83 -1.78 -12.03
C LEU A 193 -5.47 -2.27 -13.34
N PRO A 194 -5.40 -3.57 -13.68
CA PRO A 194 -6.13 -4.15 -14.81
C PRO A 194 -7.60 -3.74 -14.88
N TYR A 195 -8.26 -3.59 -13.72
CA TYR A 195 -9.61 -3.04 -13.60
C TYR A 195 -9.80 -1.63 -14.20
N LEU A 196 -8.75 -0.80 -14.18
CA LEU A 196 -8.75 0.58 -14.68
C LEU A 196 -8.17 0.70 -16.10
N ALA A 197 -7.82 -0.42 -16.74
CA ALA A 197 -7.19 -0.45 -18.06
C ALA A 197 -8.20 -0.30 -19.22
N GLU A 198 -9.50 -0.32 -18.95
CA GLU A 198 -10.59 -0.07 -19.91
C GLU A 198 -10.85 1.43 -20.15
#